data_AF-A0A4Q9W124-F1
#
_entry.id   AF-A0A4Q9W124-F1
#
_cell.length_a   1.000
_cell.length_b   1.000
_cell.length_c   1.000
_cell.angle_alpha   90.00
_cell.angle_beta   90.00
_cell.angle_gamma   90.00
#
_symmetry.space_group_name_H-M   'P 1'
#
loop_
_entity.id
_entity.type
_entity.pdbx_description
1 polymer ?
#
loop_
_entity_poly.entity_id
_entity_poly.type
_entity_poly.pdbx_seq_one_letter_code
_entity_poly.pdbx_strand_id
1 'polypeptide(L)' 'IGPSISQQQALYLIDGLLDKGLVNEREAKMIIAAIDRETLKMDIVSRDIIRANILKRILPVINYY' A
#
# COMPACT_ATOMS: atom_id res chain seq x y z
N ILE A 1 0.23 -2.88 10.16
CA ILE A 1 -0.97 -2.30 9.51
C ILE A 1 -2.21 -2.68 10.32
N GLY A 2 -3.00 -1.70 10.76
CA GLY A 2 -4.25 -1.90 11.52
C GLY A 2 -5.45 -2.33 10.65
N PRO A 3 -6.70 -2.17 11.11
CA PRO A 3 -7.90 -2.53 10.34
C PRO A 3 -8.14 -1.61 9.11
N SER A 4 -7.63 -0.38 9.15
CA SER A 4 -7.66 0.59 8.05
C SER A 4 -6.34 1.34 7.97
N ILE A 5 -6.09 2.00 6.84
CA ILE A 5 -4.91 2.86 6.65
C ILE A 5 -5.22 3.97 5.65
N SER A 6 -4.85 5.20 6.01
CA SER A 6 -5.02 6.36 5.13
C SER A 6 -4.04 6.31 3.95
N GLN A 7 -4.31 7.07 2.89
CA GLN A 7 -3.39 7.15 1.75
C GLN A 7 -2.01 7.67 2.17
N GLN A 8 -1.94 8.71 3.01
CA GLN A 8 -0.66 9.27 3.45
C GLN A 8 0.17 8.25 4.25
N GLN A 9 -0.46 7.51 5.16
CA GLN A 9 0.21 6.46 5.93
C GLN A 9 0.70 5.32 5.04
N ALA A 10 -0.09 4.96 4.02
CA ALA A 10 0.29 3.95 3.04
C ALA A 10 1.49 4.39 2.19
N LEU A 11 1.51 5.65 1.73
CA LEU A 11 2.65 6.21 0.99
C LEU A 11 3.91 6.20 1.85
N TYR A 12 3.84 6.67 3.10
CA TYR A 12 4.97 6.64 4.03
C TYR A 12 5.49 5.21 4.27
N LEU A 13 4.59 4.23 4.36
CA LEU A 13 4.98 2.82 4.46
C LEU A 13 5.74 2.36 3.21
N ILE A 14 5.26 2.70 2.00
CA ILE A 14 5.88 2.31 0.73
C ILE A 14 7.24 2.99 0.55
N ASP A 15 7.36 4.28 0.90
CA ASP A 15 8.64 5.01 0.91
C ASP A 15 9.64 4.29 1.84
N GLY A 16 9.21 3.89 3.02
CA GLY A 16 10.05 3.12 3.94
C GLY A 16 10.46 1.72 3.43
N LEU A 17 9.71 1.11 2.51
CA LEU A 17 10.11 -0.13 1.82
C LEU A 17 11.15 0.16 0.73
N LEU A 18 10.95 1.24 -0.02
CA LEU A 18 11.87 1.68 -1.07
C LEU A 18 13.23 2.08 -0.48
N ASP A 19 13.23 2.86 0.59
CA ASP A 19 14.44 3.31 1.30
C ASP A 19 15.27 2.13 1.83
N LYS A 20 14.60 1.04 2.23
CA LYS A 20 15.24 -0.19 2.71
C LYS A 20 15.65 -1.13 1.59
N GLY A 21 15.37 -0.79 0.32
CA GLY A 21 15.65 -1.64 -0.83
C GLY A 21 14.82 -2.93 -0.86
N LEU A 22 13.70 -3.00 -0.13
CA LEU A 22 12.80 -4.16 -0.13
C LEU A 22 11.91 -4.18 -1.37
N VAL A 23 11.69 -3.02 -2.00
CA VAL A 23 11.06 -2.88 -3.31
C VAL A 23 11.88 -1.91 -4.14
N ASN A 24 11.84 -2.06 -5.46
CA ASN A 24 12.37 -1.06 -6.38
C ASN A 24 11.32 0.01 -6.72
N GLU A 25 11.74 1.07 -7.42
CA GLU A 25 10.82 2.16 -7.80
C GLU A 25 9.60 1.68 -8.61
N ARG A 26 9.79 0.69 -9.48
CA ARG A 26 8.71 0.20 -10.34
C ARG A 26 7.66 -0.50 -9.49
N GLU A 27 8.07 -1.36 -8.58
CA GLU A 27 7.20 -2.04 -7.61
C GLU A 27 6.49 -1.04 -6.70
N ALA A 28 7.21 -0.06 -6.14
CA ALA A 28 6.61 0.99 -5.35
C ALA A 28 5.50 1.73 -6.13
N LYS A 29 5.79 2.16 -7.37
CA LYS A 29 4.81 2.82 -8.25
C LYS A 29 3.60 1.93 -8.55
N MET A 30 3.81 0.63 -8.78
CA MET A 30 2.71 -0.33 -9.00
C MET A 30 1.82 -0.48 -7.76
N ILE A 31 2.42 -0.61 -6.57
CA ILE A 31 1.68 -0.72 -5.31
C ILE A 31 0.88 0.57 -5.05
N ILE A 32 1.50 1.73 -5.24
CA ILE A 32 0.84 3.04 -5.08
C ILE A 32 -0.37 3.16 -6.01
N ALA A 33 -0.20 2.82 -7.30
CA ALA A 33 -1.29 2.87 -8.27
C ALA A 33 -2.47 1.97 -7.87
N ALA A 34 -2.20 0.77 -7.34
CA ALA A 34 -3.25 -0.17 -6.92
C ALA A 34 -4.06 0.31 -5.71
N ILE A 35 -3.47 1.12 -4.84
CA ILE A 35 -4.11 1.58 -3.59
C ILE A 35 -4.55 3.05 -3.61
N ASP A 36 -4.31 3.76 -4.70
CA ASP A 36 -4.63 5.17 -4.83
C ASP A 36 -6.14 5.44 -4.70
N ARG A 37 -6.50 6.64 -4.26
CA ARG A 37 -7.90 7.06 -4.13
C ARG A 37 -8.66 7.08 -5.45
N GLU A 38 -7.97 7.34 -6.56
CA GLU A 38 -8.56 7.37 -7.89
C GLU A 38 -8.78 5.96 -8.45
N THR A 39 -8.01 4.98 -7.97
CA THR A 39 -8.20 3.55 -8.28
C THR A 39 -9.30 2.96 -7.41
N LEU A 40 -9.28 3.23 -6.10
CA LEU A 40 -10.27 2.75 -5.14
C LEU A 40 -11.45 3.73 -5.03
N LYS A 41 -12.25 3.85 -6.10
CA LYS A 41 -13.44 4.73 -6.15
C LYS A 41 -14.60 4.20 -5.30
N MET A 42 -14.51 4.44 -4.01
CA MET A 42 -15.51 4.12 -2.99
C MET A 42 -15.47 5.16 -1.87
N ASP A 43 -16.37 5.04 -0.88
CA ASP A 43 -16.37 5.92 0.28
C ASP A 43 -15.07 5.80 1.09
N ILE A 44 -14.77 6.82 1.90
CA ILE A 44 -13.50 6.94 2.62
C ILE A 44 -13.25 5.77 3.58
N VAL A 45 -14.29 5.26 4.24
CA VAL A 45 -14.15 4.21 5.24
C VAL A 45 -13.85 2.88 4.55
N SER A 46 -14.64 2.50 3.55
CA SER A 46 -14.41 1.29 2.76
C SER A 46 -13.04 1.32 2.09
N ARG A 47 -12.65 2.46 1.53
CA ARG A 47 -11.37 2.63 0.84
C ARG A 47 -10.18 2.36 1.75
N ASP A 48 -10.18 2.91 2.95
CA ASP A 48 -9.05 2.77 3.88
C ASP A 48 -8.96 1.34 4.44
N ILE A 49 -10.09 0.63 4.58
CA ILE A 49 -10.14 -0.79 4.92
C ILE A 49 -9.59 -1.65 3.79
N ILE A 50 -10.05 -1.44 2.56
CA ILE A 50 -9.60 -2.21 1.38
C ILE A 50 -8.11 -1.96 1.12
N ARG A 51 -7.62 -0.73 1.26
CA ARG A 51 -6.19 -0.41 1.20
C ARG A 51 -5.38 -1.19 2.23
N ALA A 52 -5.84 -1.23 3.49
CA ALA A 52 -5.18 -2.00 4.53
C ALA A 52 -5.13 -3.50 4.19
N ASN A 53 -6.22 -4.04 3.63
CA ASN A 53 -6.29 -5.43 3.20
C ASN A 53 -5.32 -5.74 2.05
N ILE A 54 -5.27 -4.89 1.02
CA ILE A 54 -4.34 -5.04 -0.10
C ILE A 54 -2.89 -5.03 0.41
N LEU A 55 -2.51 -4.03 1.20
CA LEU A 55 -1.14 -3.91 1.72
C LEU A 55 -0.75 -5.08 2.64
N LYS A 56 -1.66 -5.56 3.49
CA LYS A 56 -1.42 -6.76 4.32
C LYS A 56 -1.16 -8.02 3.48
N ARG A 57 -1.69 -8.11 2.26
CA ARG A 57 -1.45 -9.23 1.35
C ARG A 57 -0.18 -9.05 0.52
N ILE A 58 0.17 -7.82 0.19
CA ILE A 58 1.39 -7.51 -0.57
C ILE A 58 2.65 -7.66 0.29
N LEU A 59 2.64 -7.22 1.55
CA LEU A 59 3.83 -7.24 2.41
C LEU A 59 4.48 -8.64 2.55
N PRO A 60 3.72 -9.73 2.75
CA PRO A 60 4.30 -11.07 2.70
C PRO A 60 4.90 -11.39 1.34
N VAL A 61 4.28 -11.01 0.22
CA VAL A 61 4.84 -11.29 -1.13
C VAL A 61 6.21 -10.65 -1.31
N ILE A 62 6.43 -9.46 -0.76
CA ILE A 62 7.72 -8.77 -0.76
C ILE A 62 8.75 -9.50 0.12
N ASN A 63 8.36 -9.94 1.31
CA ASN A 63 9.26 -10.60 2.27
C ASN A 63 9.45 -12.11 2.05
N TYR A 64 8.67 -12.75 1.19
CA TYR A 64 8.81 -14.18 0.85
C TYR A 64 9.88 -14.43 -0.24
N TYR A 65 10.59 -13.37 -0.66
CA TYR A 65 11.78 -13.42 -1.51
C TYR A 65 12.99 -12.82 -0.80
#